data_AF-A0A1B0ZXR9-F1
#
_entry.id   AF-A0A1B0ZXR9-F1
#
_cell.length_a   1.000
_cell.length_b   1.000
_cell.length_c   1.000
_cell.angle_alpha   90.00
_cell.angle_beta   90.00
_cell.angle_gamma   90.00
#
_symmetry.space_group_name_H-M   'P 1'
#
loop_
_entity.id
_entity.type
_entity.pdbx_description
1 polymer ?
#
loop_
_entity_poly.entity_id
_entity_poly.type
_entity_poly.pdbx_seq_one_letter_code
_entity_poly.pdbx_strand_id
1 'polypeptide(L)'
;MGFLYPCSCSRGDIRAALSAPQEGVSHDVYPGTCKNRPMSDRKPGDALRLHLDRALSRLKGQNVTFEETGAAHKGTHHLDPERALQEIGDVVLSRKGEEIIAYFLASALDDVHQEITHVVRGEDLFDFTQLQVLLLTLLELPVPIYHHHRLIRDEAGKRLAKRDDARAIAKYRAEGATPQDIRRMVGLG
;
A
#
# COMPACT_ATOMS: atom_id res chain seq x y z
N MET A 1 -15.80 -8.49 13.87
CA MET A 1 -14.96 -9.24 12.91
C MET A 1 -13.66 -9.65 13.60
N GLY A 2 -13.28 -10.93 13.54
CA GLY A 2 -12.14 -11.52 14.27
C GLY A 2 -10.81 -11.53 13.52
N PHE A 3 -10.60 -10.54 12.64
CA PHE A 3 -9.44 -10.44 11.75
C PHE A 3 -8.30 -9.60 12.31
N LEU A 4 -8.45 -9.06 13.53
CA LEU A 4 -7.43 -8.23 14.16
C LEU A 4 -6.89 -8.86 15.43
N TYR A 5 -5.63 -8.60 15.74
CA TYR A 5 -5.01 -8.93 17.02
C TYR A 5 -4.11 -7.80 17.52
N PRO A 6 -3.97 -7.63 18.85
CA PRO A 6 -3.11 -6.62 19.43
C PRO A 6 -1.63 -7.05 19.36
N CYS A 7 -0.76 -6.10 19.01
CA CYS A 7 0.68 -6.32 18.89
C CYS A 7 1.44 -5.31 19.77
N SER A 8 2.22 -5.85 20.73
CA SER A 8 3.03 -5.07 21.66
C SER A 8 4.48 -4.92 21.23
N CYS A 9 4.95 -5.58 20.16
CA CYS A 9 6.36 -5.50 19.79
C CYS A 9 6.73 -4.07 19.35
N SER A 10 7.97 -3.68 19.64
CA SER A 10 8.54 -2.39 19.28
C SER A 10 8.99 -2.37 17.82
N ARG A 11 9.33 -1.18 17.30
CA ARG A 11 10.00 -1.05 15.99
C ARG A 11 11.38 -1.72 15.97
N GLY A 12 12.05 -1.81 17.12
CA GLY A 12 13.31 -2.56 17.25
C GLY A 12 13.10 -4.07 17.10
N ASP A 13 11.95 -4.56 17.60
CA ASP A 13 11.54 -5.97 17.48
C ASP A 13 11.00 -6.31 16.08
N ILE A 14 10.66 -5.30 15.28
CA ILE A 14 10.04 -5.45 13.96
C ILE A 14 10.67 -4.45 12.98
N ARG A 15 11.83 -4.80 12.41
CA ARG A 15 12.63 -3.89 11.58
C ARG A 15 11.96 -3.39 10.29
N ALA A 16 10.79 -3.89 9.87
CA ALA A 16 10.21 -3.51 8.58
C ALA A 16 8.67 -3.43 8.44
N ALA A 17 7.85 -3.59 9.48
CA ALA A 17 6.41 -3.80 9.26
C ALA A 17 5.52 -2.54 9.12
N LEU A 18 6.01 -1.43 8.54
CA LEU A 18 5.31 -0.14 8.64
C LEU A 18 5.05 0.65 7.35
N SER A 19 5.28 0.13 6.15
CA SER A 19 4.96 0.86 4.91
C SER A 19 4.64 -0.07 3.75
N ALA A 20 4.00 0.47 2.70
CA ALA A 20 3.92 -0.22 1.42
C ALA A 20 5.34 -0.41 0.86
N PRO A 21 5.60 -1.47 0.07
CA PRO A 21 6.80 -1.65 -0.71
C PRO A 21 7.20 -0.34 -1.39
N GLN A 22 8.43 0.09 -1.17
CA GLN A 22 9.06 1.17 -1.92
C GLN A 22 10.31 0.59 -2.56
N GLU A 23 10.54 0.89 -3.84
CA GLU A 23 11.74 0.45 -4.57
C GLU A 23 13.00 0.81 -3.76
N GLY A 24 13.77 -0.23 -3.38
CA GLY A 24 15.00 -0.12 -2.59
C GLY A 24 14.87 -0.28 -1.06
N VAL A 25 13.67 -0.57 -0.52
CA VAL A 25 13.46 -0.81 0.92
C VAL A 25 13.16 -2.30 1.18
N SER A 26 14.06 -2.99 1.87
CA SER A 26 13.85 -4.38 2.33
C SER A 26 12.60 -4.46 3.21
N HIS A 27 11.65 -5.31 2.79
CA HIS A 27 10.43 -5.62 3.52
C HIS A 27 10.57 -7.01 4.12
N ASP A 28 10.64 -7.08 5.45
CA ASP A 28 10.55 -8.34 6.18
C ASP A 28 9.11 -8.56 6.65
N VAL A 29 8.56 -9.73 6.34
CA VAL A 29 7.26 -10.16 6.84
C VAL A 29 7.32 -10.30 8.37
N TYR A 30 6.28 -9.80 9.04
CA TYR A 30 6.17 -9.89 10.49
C TYR A 30 6.18 -11.36 10.96
N PRO A 31 7.05 -11.76 11.92
CA PRO A 31 7.22 -13.15 12.32
C PRO A 31 6.06 -13.73 13.14
N GLY A 32 5.00 -12.97 13.41
CA GLY A 32 3.81 -13.49 14.08
C GLY A 32 3.91 -13.60 15.60
N THR A 33 4.89 -12.96 16.25
CA THR A 33 5.14 -13.08 17.72
C THR A 33 3.88 -12.85 18.58
N CYS A 34 3.04 -11.88 18.22
CA CYS A 34 1.78 -11.58 18.92
C CYS A 34 0.53 -12.19 18.26
N LYS A 35 0.65 -12.99 17.20
CA LYS A 35 -0.47 -13.37 16.32
C LYS A 35 -1.61 -14.11 17.03
N ASN A 36 -1.24 -14.88 18.06
CA ASN A 36 -2.18 -15.64 18.88
C ASN A 36 -2.69 -14.87 20.12
N ARG A 37 -2.28 -13.61 20.33
CA ARG A 37 -2.83 -12.79 21.42
C ARG A 37 -4.30 -12.45 21.12
N PRO A 38 -5.23 -12.75 22.03
CA PRO A 38 -6.62 -12.38 21.86
C PRO A 38 -6.83 -10.87 22.07
N MET A 39 -7.90 -10.33 21.49
CA MET A 39 -8.27 -8.91 21.66
C MET A 39 -8.61 -8.55 23.12
N SER A 40 -9.00 -9.53 23.95
CA SER A 40 -9.19 -9.35 25.40
C SER A 40 -7.92 -8.89 26.12
N ASP A 41 -6.75 -9.20 25.56
CA ASP A 41 -5.45 -8.90 26.16
C ASP A 41 -4.84 -7.61 25.59
N ARG A 42 -5.64 -6.83 24.85
CA ARG A 42 -5.21 -5.55 24.27
C ARG A 42 -4.92 -4.56 25.40
N LYS A 43 -3.74 -3.96 25.36
CA LYS A 43 -3.29 -2.91 26.29
C LYS A 43 -3.25 -1.55 25.60
N PRO A 44 -3.36 -0.45 26.35
CA PRO A 44 -3.01 0.88 25.84
C PRO A 44 -1.62 0.86 25.21
N GLY A 45 -1.50 1.40 24.00
CA GLY A 45 -0.24 1.37 23.25
C GLY A 45 0.03 0.07 22.49
N ASP A 46 -0.88 -0.91 22.43
CA ASP A 46 -0.81 -1.99 21.44
C ASP A 46 -1.22 -1.47 20.05
N ALA A 47 -0.47 -1.88 19.02
CA ALA A 47 -0.89 -1.71 17.63
C ALA A 47 -1.92 -2.78 17.26
N LEU A 48 -2.73 -2.53 16.24
CA LEU A 48 -3.63 -3.55 15.66
C LEU A 48 -3.07 -4.05 14.34
N ARG A 49 -2.92 -5.36 14.22
CA ARG A 49 -2.48 -6.04 12.99
C ARG A 49 -3.61 -6.82 12.36
N LEU A 50 -3.57 -6.94 11.04
CA LEU A 50 -4.39 -7.88 10.29
C LEU A 50 -3.88 -9.31 10.54
N HIS A 51 -4.80 -10.21 10.91
CA HIS A 51 -4.56 -11.64 10.91
C HIS A 51 -4.80 -12.18 9.50
N LEU A 52 -3.75 -12.21 8.69
CA LEU A 52 -3.89 -12.45 7.26
C LEU A 52 -4.49 -13.83 6.94
N ASP A 53 -4.16 -14.89 7.67
CA ASP A 53 -4.72 -16.22 7.42
C ASP A 53 -6.23 -16.26 7.63
N ARG A 54 -6.75 -15.55 8.65
CA ARG A 54 -8.20 -15.51 8.92
C ARG A 54 -8.92 -14.70 7.85
N ALA A 55 -8.31 -13.61 7.41
CA ALA A 55 -8.77 -12.81 6.28
C ALA A 55 -8.85 -13.65 4.99
N LEU A 56 -7.76 -14.33 4.63
CA LEU A 56 -7.72 -15.20 3.45
C LEU A 56 -8.70 -16.38 3.57
N SER A 57 -8.83 -16.97 4.76
CA SER A 57 -9.82 -18.02 5.02
C SER A 57 -11.25 -17.54 4.82
N ARG A 58 -11.57 -16.30 5.21
CA ARG A 58 -12.90 -15.70 5.00
C ARG A 58 -13.20 -15.46 3.52
N LEU A 59 -12.17 -15.19 2.72
CA LEU A 59 -12.27 -14.97 1.28
C LEU A 59 -12.14 -16.26 0.46
N LYS A 60 -11.87 -17.41 1.09
CA LYS A 60 -11.69 -18.68 0.39
C LYS A 60 -12.90 -19.01 -0.48
N GLY A 61 -12.65 -19.27 -1.76
CA GLY A 61 -13.68 -19.59 -2.75
C GLY A 61 -14.37 -18.36 -3.37
N GLN A 62 -14.05 -17.15 -2.93
CA GLN A 62 -14.48 -15.92 -3.59
C GLN A 62 -13.52 -15.57 -4.73
N ASN A 63 -14.06 -15.02 -5.81
CA ASN A 63 -13.24 -14.47 -6.89
C ASN A 63 -12.83 -13.03 -6.54
N VAL A 64 -11.69 -12.87 -5.89
CA VAL A 64 -11.16 -11.56 -5.48
C VAL A 64 -10.24 -11.04 -6.58
N THR A 65 -10.71 -10.02 -7.31
CA THR A 65 -10.00 -9.47 -8.47
C THR A 65 -9.97 -7.94 -8.48
N PHE A 66 -9.05 -7.38 -9.26
CA PHE A 66 -9.08 -5.97 -9.67
C PHE A 66 -8.67 -5.82 -11.12
N GLU A 67 -9.11 -4.74 -11.75
CA GLU A 67 -8.74 -4.39 -13.12
C GLU A 67 -7.59 -3.38 -13.14
N GLU A 68 -6.62 -3.61 -14.02
CA GLU A 68 -5.46 -2.76 -14.22
C GLU A 68 -5.38 -2.26 -15.67
N THR A 69 -5.19 -0.95 -15.84
CA THR A 69 -5.17 -0.30 -17.16
C THR A 69 -3.80 0.24 -17.57
N GLY A 70 -2.84 0.31 -16.62
CA GLY A 70 -1.46 0.71 -16.83
C GLY A 70 -0.71 -0.27 -17.72
N ALA A 71 0.17 0.24 -18.59
CA ALA A 71 0.77 -0.56 -19.66
C ALA A 71 1.60 -1.75 -19.16
N ALA A 72 2.29 -1.61 -18.01
CA ALA A 72 3.17 -2.64 -17.46
C ALA A 72 2.42 -3.86 -16.90
N HIS A 73 1.20 -3.64 -16.41
CA HIS A 73 0.43 -4.64 -15.67
C HIS A 73 -1.00 -4.79 -16.20
N LYS A 74 -1.28 -4.39 -17.45
CA LYS A 74 -2.64 -4.33 -17.99
C LYS A 74 -3.36 -5.68 -17.89
N GLY A 75 -4.61 -5.66 -17.39
CA GLY A 75 -5.51 -6.81 -17.34
C GLY A 75 -6.17 -7.01 -15.98
N THR A 76 -6.91 -8.12 -15.87
CA THR A 76 -7.52 -8.56 -14.61
C THR A 76 -6.51 -9.32 -13.77
N HIS A 77 -6.35 -8.92 -12.51
CA HIS A 77 -5.49 -9.59 -11.53
C HIS A 77 -6.31 -10.28 -10.47
N HIS A 78 -5.85 -11.47 -10.05
CA HIS A 78 -6.45 -12.22 -8.96
C HIS A 78 -5.59 -12.06 -7.70
N LEU A 79 -6.24 -12.03 -6.54
CA LEU A 79 -5.54 -12.16 -5.27
C LEU A 79 -4.80 -13.49 -5.22
N ASP A 80 -3.50 -13.45 -4.96
CA ASP A 80 -2.66 -14.62 -4.69
C ASP A 80 -2.45 -14.78 -3.18
N PRO A 81 -3.12 -15.74 -2.51
CA PRO A 81 -3.00 -15.93 -1.07
C PRO A 81 -1.60 -16.34 -0.62
N GLU A 82 -0.88 -17.14 -1.41
CA GLU A 82 0.45 -17.63 -1.06
C GLU A 82 1.45 -16.48 -1.11
N ARG A 83 1.42 -15.70 -2.18
CA ARG A 83 2.23 -14.49 -2.33
C ARG A 83 1.91 -13.46 -1.24
N ALA A 84 0.64 -13.24 -0.93
CA ALA A 84 0.24 -12.33 0.14
C ALA A 84 0.82 -12.74 1.51
N LEU A 85 0.84 -14.03 1.83
CA LEU A 85 1.44 -14.53 3.07
C LEU A 85 2.97 -14.40 3.08
N GLN A 86 3.63 -14.66 1.95
CA GLN A 86 5.09 -14.67 1.83
C GLN A 86 5.72 -13.28 1.70
N GLU A 87 5.04 -12.33 1.06
CA GLU A 87 5.60 -11.01 0.72
C GLU A 87 5.01 -9.88 1.57
N ILE A 88 3.76 -10.00 2.02
CA ILE A 88 3.04 -8.92 2.73
C ILE A 88 2.88 -9.26 4.22
N GLY A 89 2.29 -10.41 4.51
CA GLY A 89 2.01 -10.87 5.86
C GLY A 89 1.07 -9.98 6.68
N ASP A 90 1.19 -10.08 8.00
CA ASP A 90 0.28 -9.42 8.95
C ASP A 90 0.63 -7.93 9.14
N VAL A 91 0.06 -7.09 8.27
CA VAL A 91 0.25 -5.62 8.28
C VAL A 91 -0.34 -4.94 9.52
N VAL A 92 0.27 -3.83 9.94
CA VAL A 92 -0.31 -2.93 10.94
C VAL A 92 -1.42 -2.10 10.30
N LEU A 93 -2.63 -2.16 10.86
CA LEU A 93 -3.77 -1.33 10.43
C LEU A 93 -3.97 -0.10 11.33
N SER A 94 -3.55 -0.18 12.60
CA SER A 94 -3.61 0.96 13.53
C SER A 94 -2.38 0.97 14.44
N ARG A 95 -1.81 2.16 14.67
CA ARG A 95 -0.56 2.33 15.41
C ARG A 95 -0.77 2.41 16.93
N LYS A 96 0.34 2.32 17.66
CA LYS A 96 0.38 2.43 19.12
C LYS A 96 0.04 3.86 19.56
N GLY A 97 -0.81 4.00 20.58
CA GLY A 97 -0.96 5.22 21.37
C GLY A 97 -1.84 6.31 20.78
N GLU A 98 -2.18 6.23 19.50
CA GLU A 98 -3.06 7.17 18.81
C GLU A 98 -3.88 6.36 17.79
N GLU A 99 -5.18 6.62 17.65
CA GLU A 99 -6.11 5.93 16.72
C GLU A 99 -5.80 6.20 15.23
N ILE A 100 -4.52 6.33 14.90
CA ILE A 100 -4.01 6.56 13.55
C ILE A 100 -4.10 5.25 12.78
N ILE A 101 -4.95 5.28 11.75
CA ILE A 101 -5.10 4.21 10.77
C ILE A 101 -3.94 4.25 9.78
N ALA A 102 -3.54 3.08 9.30
CA ALA A 102 -2.53 2.98 8.25
C ALA A 102 -2.96 3.75 7.00
N TYR A 103 -2.07 4.58 6.46
CA TYR A 103 -2.35 5.46 5.33
C TYR A 103 -3.03 4.74 4.16
N PHE A 104 -2.54 3.55 3.79
CA PHE A 104 -3.11 2.81 2.66
C PHE A 104 -4.56 2.40 2.89
N LEU A 105 -4.94 2.10 4.14
CA LEU A 105 -6.32 1.76 4.48
C LEU A 105 -7.17 3.03 4.52
N ALA A 106 -6.67 4.11 5.14
CA ALA A 106 -7.36 5.39 5.15
C ALA A 106 -7.64 5.90 3.74
N SER A 107 -6.61 5.95 2.87
CA SER A 107 -6.73 6.35 1.47
C SER A 107 -7.76 5.51 0.71
N ALA A 108 -7.78 4.19 0.91
CA ALA A 108 -8.73 3.31 0.25
C ALA A 108 -10.17 3.56 0.71
N LEU A 109 -10.37 3.80 2.01
CA LEU A 109 -11.69 4.10 2.57
C LEU A 109 -12.19 5.49 2.14
N ASP A 110 -11.28 6.46 2.03
CA ASP A 110 -11.58 7.79 1.50
C ASP A 110 -11.96 7.69 0.01
N ASP A 111 -11.22 6.91 -0.80
CA ASP A 111 -11.56 6.65 -2.20
C ASP A 111 -12.97 6.08 -2.34
N VAL A 112 -13.34 5.10 -1.50
CA VAL A 112 -14.70 4.53 -1.46
C VAL A 112 -15.72 5.58 -1.06
N HIS A 113 -15.46 6.35 0.01
CA HIS A 113 -16.38 7.37 0.50
C HIS A 113 -16.62 8.50 -0.51
N GLN A 114 -15.61 8.81 -1.31
CA GLN A 114 -15.66 9.82 -2.37
C GLN A 114 -16.11 9.25 -3.72
N GLU A 115 -16.53 7.98 -3.77
CA GLU A 115 -17.00 7.30 -4.99
C GLU A 115 -15.97 7.31 -6.13
N ILE A 116 -14.68 7.22 -5.79
CA ILE A 116 -13.59 7.15 -6.77
C ILE A 116 -13.69 5.83 -7.55
N THR A 117 -13.83 5.95 -8.87
CA THR A 117 -13.94 4.79 -9.77
C THR A 117 -12.60 4.35 -10.35
N HIS A 118 -11.63 5.27 -10.43
CA HIS A 118 -10.31 5.04 -11.03
C HIS A 118 -9.21 5.61 -10.15
N VAL A 119 -8.27 4.77 -9.74
CA VAL A 119 -7.11 5.19 -8.94
C VAL A 119 -5.85 5.17 -9.81
N VAL A 120 -5.30 6.36 -10.06
CA VAL A 120 -4.09 6.55 -10.87
C VAL A 120 -2.90 6.84 -9.95
N ARG A 121 -1.90 5.96 -9.93
CA ARG A 121 -0.73 6.08 -9.02
C ARG A 121 0.53 5.46 -9.61
N GLY A 122 1.68 5.66 -8.95
CA GLY A 122 2.96 5.13 -9.41
C GLY A 122 3.04 3.60 -9.32
N GLU A 123 3.70 2.99 -10.31
CA GLU A 123 3.94 1.54 -10.42
C GLU A 123 4.59 0.89 -9.18
N ASP A 124 5.31 1.66 -8.36
CA ASP A 124 5.88 1.16 -7.11
C ASP A 124 4.84 0.70 -6.08
N LEU A 125 3.58 1.08 -6.25
CA LEU A 125 2.46 0.67 -5.39
C LEU A 125 1.69 -0.54 -5.93
N PHE A 126 2.06 -1.06 -7.11
CA PHE A 126 1.31 -2.14 -7.79
C PHE A 126 1.19 -3.38 -6.91
N ASP A 127 2.31 -3.94 -6.44
CA ASP A 127 2.33 -5.17 -5.64
C ASP A 127 1.49 -5.07 -4.36
N PHE A 128 1.44 -3.87 -3.76
CA PHE A 128 0.68 -3.63 -2.54
C PHE A 128 -0.84 -3.50 -2.78
N THR A 129 -1.27 -3.33 -4.03
CA THR A 129 -2.68 -3.21 -4.41
C THR A 129 -3.48 -4.43 -3.98
N GLN A 130 -2.88 -5.63 -4.02
CA GLN A 130 -3.55 -6.86 -3.59
C GLN A 130 -4.05 -6.80 -2.14
N LEU A 131 -3.29 -6.18 -1.23
CA LEU A 131 -3.71 -6.02 0.15
C LEU A 131 -4.89 -5.04 0.27
N GLN A 132 -4.85 -3.94 -0.48
CA GLN A 132 -5.95 -2.97 -0.50
C GLN A 132 -7.24 -3.64 -1.04
N VAL A 133 -7.14 -4.38 -2.14
CA VAL A 133 -8.26 -5.13 -2.73
C VAL A 133 -8.80 -6.16 -1.74
N LEU A 134 -7.93 -6.96 -1.12
CA LEU A 134 -8.30 -7.92 -0.07
C LEU A 134 -9.10 -7.25 1.06
N LEU A 135 -8.66 -6.08 1.54
CA LEU A 135 -9.32 -5.37 2.62
C LEU A 135 -10.68 -4.79 2.20
N LEU A 136 -10.76 -4.18 1.01
CA LEU A 136 -12.02 -3.68 0.47
C LEU A 136 -13.03 -4.82 0.30
N THR A 137 -12.60 -5.97 -0.25
CA THR A 137 -13.47 -7.14 -0.39
C THR A 137 -13.91 -7.70 0.96
N LEU A 138 -13.03 -7.77 1.96
CA LEU A 138 -13.41 -8.20 3.32
C LEU A 138 -14.45 -7.29 3.97
N LEU A 139 -14.41 -6.00 3.65
CA LEU A 139 -15.35 -4.99 4.13
C LEU A 139 -16.59 -4.88 3.26
N GLU A 140 -16.71 -5.70 2.20
CA GLU A 140 -17.82 -5.66 1.24
C GLU A 140 -17.97 -4.28 0.56
N LEU A 141 -16.82 -3.62 0.31
CA LEU A 141 -16.72 -2.32 -0.34
C LEU A 141 -16.31 -2.44 -1.81
N PRO A 142 -16.69 -1.46 -2.66
CA PRO A 142 -16.32 -1.47 -4.07
C PRO A 142 -14.80 -1.39 -4.26
N VAL A 143 -14.29 -2.12 -5.24
CA VAL A 143 -12.90 -2.09 -5.67
C VAL A 143 -12.81 -1.20 -6.92
N PRO A 144 -11.99 -0.12 -6.92
CA PRO A 144 -11.85 0.74 -8.09
C PRO A 144 -11.01 0.05 -9.18
N ILE A 145 -11.04 0.63 -10.38
CA ILE A 145 -10.11 0.29 -11.45
C ILE A 145 -8.77 0.98 -11.15
N TYR A 146 -7.67 0.27 -11.30
CA TYR A 146 -6.34 0.83 -11.08
C TYR A 146 -5.65 1.19 -12.40
N HIS A 147 -4.84 2.24 -12.33
CA HIS A 147 -3.90 2.63 -13.38
C HIS A 147 -2.54 2.94 -12.74
N HIS A 148 -1.62 1.99 -12.84
CA HIS A 148 -0.26 2.16 -12.37
C HIS A 148 0.61 2.74 -13.50
N HIS A 149 1.01 4.00 -13.36
CA HIS A 149 1.84 4.69 -14.34
C HIS A 149 3.33 4.46 -14.06
N ARG A 150 4.15 4.46 -15.13
CA ARG A 150 5.61 4.35 -15.03
C ARG A 150 6.19 5.39 -14.07
N LEU A 151 7.26 5.02 -13.37
CA LEU A 151 8.00 5.95 -12.53
C LEU A 151 8.87 6.87 -13.39
N ILE A 152 9.11 8.09 -12.91
CA ILE A 152 10.04 9.02 -13.55
C ILE A 152 11.45 8.66 -13.09
N ARG A 153 12.35 8.47 -14.05
CA ARG A 153 13.74 8.09 -13.85
C ARG A 153 14.66 9.14 -14.46
N ASP A 154 15.88 9.25 -13.94
CA ASP A 154 16.93 10.09 -14.50
C ASP A 154 17.63 9.42 -15.70
N GLU A 155 18.63 10.10 -16.26
CA GLU A 155 19.42 9.62 -17.40
C GLU A 155 20.19 8.31 -17.11
N ALA A 156 20.47 8.01 -15.83
CA ALA A 156 21.10 6.77 -15.40
C ALA A 156 20.07 5.66 -15.08
N GLY A 157 18.78 5.91 -15.29
CA GLY A 157 17.68 4.97 -14.97
C GLY A 157 17.32 4.92 -13.49
N LYS A 158 17.94 5.74 -12.64
CA LYS A 158 17.63 5.80 -11.22
C LYS A 158 16.31 6.54 -11.02
N ARG A 159 15.44 5.99 -10.18
CA ARG A 159 14.17 6.62 -9.81
C ARG A 159 14.41 7.99 -9.21
N LEU A 160 13.73 9.01 -9.72
CA LEU A 160 13.71 10.34 -9.10
C LEU A 160 12.88 10.25 -7.81
N ALA A 161 13.57 10.21 -6.67
CA ALA A 161 12.96 10.24 -5.35
C ALA A 161 13.36 11.52 -4.61
N LYS A 162 12.44 12.07 -3.80
CA LYS A 162 12.63 13.30 -3.00
C LYS A 162 13.87 13.35 -2.09
N ARG A 163 14.65 12.25 -1.97
CA ARG A 163 15.84 12.18 -1.11
C ARG A 163 17.14 12.54 -1.82
N ASP A 164 17.20 12.40 -3.15
CA ASP A 164 18.39 12.70 -3.94
C ASP A 164 18.00 13.67 -5.06
N ASP A 165 18.27 14.96 -4.89
CA ASP A 165 18.31 15.99 -5.94
C ASP A 165 17.09 16.15 -6.87
N ALA A 166 15.96 15.48 -6.57
CA ALA A 166 14.70 15.64 -7.28
C ALA A 166 14.14 17.04 -6.98
N ARG A 167 14.50 18.00 -7.84
CA ARG A 167 14.10 19.40 -7.78
C ARG A 167 12.59 19.47 -7.56
N ALA A 168 12.17 20.04 -6.43
CA ALA A 168 10.76 20.34 -6.20
C ALA A 168 10.22 21.21 -7.36
N ILE A 169 8.94 21.09 -7.71
CA ILE A 169 8.29 21.93 -8.74
C ILE A 169 8.56 23.43 -8.49
N ALA A 170 8.68 23.84 -7.22
CA ALA A 170 9.04 25.20 -6.84
C ALA A 170 10.42 25.66 -7.37
N LYS A 171 11.42 24.77 -7.40
CA LYS A 171 12.76 25.08 -7.93
C LYS A 171 12.70 25.33 -9.43
N TYR A 172 12.05 24.45 -10.19
CA TYR A 172 11.85 24.66 -11.63
C TYR A 172 11.10 25.96 -11.94
N ARG A 173 10.08 26.28 -11.13
CA ARG A 173 9.34 27.54 -11.26
C ARG A 173 10.24 28.75 -10.99
N ALA A 174 11.07 28.71 -9.94
CA ALA A 174 12.01 29.78 -9.61
C ALA A 174 13.09 29.96 -10.69
N GLU A 175 13.48 28.87 -11.36
CA GLU A 175 14.41 28.87 -12.50
C GLU A 175 13.74 29.26 -13.83
N GLY A 176 12.44 29.59 -13.83
CA GLY A 176 11.72 30.10 -15.01
C GLY A 176 11.09 29.05 -15.92
N ALA A 177 11.06 27.76 -15.53
CA ALA A 177 10.44 26.72 -16.33
C ALA A 177 8.91 26.87 -16.37
N THR A 178 8.32 26.70 -17.56
CA THR A 178 6.86 26.70 -17.74
C THR A 178 6.26 25.31 -17.49
N PRO A 179 4.94 25.19 -17.26
CA PRO A 179 4.28 23.88 -17.21
C PRO A 179 4.52 23.03 -18.47
N GLN A 180 4.59 23.65 -19.65
CA GLN A 180 4.88 22.97 -20.91
C GLN A 180 6.29 22.37 -20.93
N ASP A 181 7.28 23.08 -20.38
CA ASP A 181 8.65 22.57 -20.29
C ASP A 181 8.70 21.34 -19.39
N ILE A 182 8.00 21.36 -18.25
CA ILE A 182 7.90 20.20 -17.36
C ILE A 182 7.23 19.02 -18.06
N ARG A 183 6.12 19.25 -18.76
CA ARG A 183 5.44 18.19 -19.53
C ARG A 183 6.36 17.57 -20.57
N ARG A 184 7.12 18.37 -21.31
CA ARG A 184 8.11 17.88 -22.29
C ARG A 184 9.20 17.06 -21.61
N MET A 185 9.74 17.54 -20.48
CA MET A 185 10.77 16.82 -19.71
C MET A 185 10.32 15.43 -19.25
N VAL A 186 9.04 15.26 -18.91
CA VAL A 186 8.48 13.97 -18.47
C VAL A 186 7.83 13.17 -19.61
N GLY A 187 7.88 13.64 -20.85
CA GLY A 187 7.31 12.96 -22.02
C GLY A 187 5.79 12.99 -22.12
N LEU A 188 5.17 14.09 -21.66
CA LEU A 188 3.72 14.35 -21.69
C LEU A 188 3.32 15.54 -22.59
N GLY A 189 4.23 15.98 -23.48
CA GLY A 189 4.08 17.18 -24.31
C GLY A 189 4.57 16.99 -25.73
#